data_AF-A0AAI9EF08-F1
#
_entry.id   AF-A0AAI9EF08-F1
#
_cell.length_a   1.000
_cell.length_b   1.000
_cell.length_c   1.000
_cell.angle_alpha   90.00
_cell.angle_beta   90.00
_cell.angle_gamma   90.00
#
_symmetry.space_group_name_H-M   'P 1'
#
loop_
_entity.id
_entity.type
_entity.pdbx_description
1 polymer ?
#
loop_
_entity_poly.entity_id
_entity_poly.type
_entity_poly.pdbx_seq_one_letter_code
_entity_poly.pdbx_strand_id
1 'polypeptide(L)'
;MAYSSQVSGPVPGDDISVYVNGTTLSFSDGHSYTFIKKPHLLAEALRLKEEIPRGADPTQFPIFNNWLAKVGDKEMEAICRKQMYENEQFQERLWQRNYAYGMGMNSYLAWQADSNGVSKLITKEGLPGTEWEEKNEKKLTEHERATTVEALIGAVEMDSRNEVETMEVMRRLGVWWPCTEKEEELIWAHLQQMRDLGVIPRR
;
A
#
# COMPACT_ATOMS: atom_id res chain seq x y z
N MET A 1 -6.72 2.64 -28.24
CA MET A 1 -7.96 3.08 -27.56
C MET A 1 -7.52 4.04 -26.48
N ALA A 2 -7.91 5.31 -26.56
CA ALA A 2 -7.57 6.28 -25.54
C ALA A 2 -8.50 6.07 -24.33
N TYR A 3 -7.93 5.70 -23.17
CA TYR A 3 -8.67 5.65 -21.91
C TYR A 3 -8.93 7.08 -21.44
N SER A 4 -10.00 7.68 -21.97
CA SER A 4 -10.58 8.91 -21.42
C SER A 4 -11.66 8.52 -20.41
N SER A 5 -11.25 7.98 -19.26
CA SER A 5 -12.05 8.07 -18.05
C SER A 5 -11.44 9.19 -17.22
N GLN A 6 -12.15 10.30 -17.06
CA GLN A 6 -11.88 11.21 -15.97
C GLN A 6 -12.11 10.41 -14.68
N VAL A 7 -11.05 9.80 -14.17
CA VAL A 7 -11.04 9.16 -12.86
C VAL A 7 -11.06 10.31 -11.86
N SER A 8 -12.25 10.63 -11.33
CA SER A 8 -12.43 11.53 -10.19
C SER A 8 -11.96 10.83 -8.92
N GLY A 9 -10.67 10.52 -8.88
CA GLY A 9 -10.03 9.93 -7.73
C GLY A 9 -9.61 11.00 -6.72
N PRO A 10 -9.41 10.62 -5.46
CA PRO A 10 -8.85 11.50 -4.45
C PRO A 10 -7.50 12.07 -4.88
N VAL A 11 -7.21 13.25 -4.35
CA VAL A 11 -5.99 14.03 -4.59
C VAL A 11 -4.99 13.77 -3.44
N PRO A 12 -3.66 13.86 -3.65
CA PRO A 12 -2.70 13.77 -2.56
C PRO A 12 -3.05 14.74 -1.43
N GLY A 13 -3.23 14.21 -0.23
CA GLY A 13 -3.60 14.99 0.95
C GLY A 13 -5.09 14.97 1.30
N ASP A 14 -5.94 14.27 0.53
CA ASP A 14 -7.26 13.91 1.04
C ASP A 14 -7.09 12.90 2.19
N ASP A 15 -7.66 13.19 3.36
CA ASP A 15 -7.66 12.31 4.53
C ASP A 15 -8.52 11.06 4.24
N ILE A 16 -7.97 10.11 3.48
CA ILE A 16 -8.63 8.85 3.18
C ILE A 16 -8.35 7.86 4.28
N SER A 17 -9.39 7.49 5.01
CA SER A 17 -9.32 6.43 5.99
C SER A 17 -9.72 5.10 5.36
N VAL A 18 -8.98 4.05 5.73
CA VAL A 18 -9.21 2.67 5.31
C VAL A 18 -9.95 1.92 6.41
N TYR A 19 -10.93 1.12 6.01
CA TYR A 19 -11.73 0.27 6.88
C TYR A 19 -11.84 -1.14 6.28
N VAL A 20 -12.03 -2.14 7.13
CA VAL A 20 -12.23 -3.52 6.72
C VAL A 20 -13.54 -4.02 7.29
N ASN A 21 -14.38 -4.58 6.42
CA ASN A 21 -15.62 -5.24 6.81
C ASN A 21 -15.69 -6.63 6.16
N GLY A 22 -15.39 -7.67 6.94
CA GLY A 22 -15.28 -9.03 6.44
C GLY A 22 -14.22 -9.15 5.34
N THR A 23 -14.67 -9.34 4.10
CA THR A 23 -13.81 -9.51 2.92
C THR A 23 -13.79 -8.26 2.03
N THR A 24 -14.18 -7.10 2.56
CA THR A 24 -14.23 -5.84 1.83
C THR A 24 -13.26 -4.84 2.43
N LEU A 25 -12.41 -4.26 1.57
CA LEU A 25 -11.59 -3.09 1.84
C LEU A 25 -12.38 -1.84 1.44
N SER A 26 -12.64 -0.95 2.39
CA SER A 26 -13.45 0.26 2.18
C SER A 26 -12.64 1.51 2.47
N PHE A 27 -13.00 2.60 1.80
CA PHE A 27 -12.34 3.89 1.90
C PHE A 27 -13.36 4.97 2.26
N SER A 28 -12.94 6.00 3.00
CA SER A 28 -13.83 7.08 3.44
C SER A 28 -14.42 7.92 2.31
N ASP A 29 -13.85 7.86 1.10
CA ASP A 29 -14.38 8.51 -0.11
C ASP A 29 -15.56 7.75 -0.75
N GLY A 30 -15.97 6.63 -0.16
CA GLY A 30 -17.08 5.80 -0.62
C GLY A 30 -16.70 4.68 -1.58
N HIS A 31 -15.42 4.59 -1.98
CA HIS A 31 -14.95 3.45 -2.75
C HIS A 31 -14.81 2.21 -1.87
N SER A 32 -15.00 1.04 -2.47
CA SER A 32 -14.78 -0.23 -1.80
C SER A 32 -14.38 -1.31 -2.80
N TYR A 33 -13.47 -2.17 -2.38
CA TYR A 33 -13.07 -3.36 -3.11
C TYR A 33 -13.43 -4.62 -2.30
N THR A 34 -14.24 -5.50 -2.88
CA THR A 34 -14.64 -6.77 -2.25
C THR A 34 -13.86 -7.93 -2.87
N PHE A 35 -13.17 -8.68 -2.03
CA PHE A 35 -12.41 -9.87 -2.42
C PHE A 35 -13.37 -11.03 -2.68
N ILE A 36 -13.62 -11.33 -3.96
CA ILE A 36 -14.60 -12.35 -4.38
C ILE A 36 -13.91 -13.68 -4.70
N LYS A 37 -12.78 -13.66 -5.40
CA LYS A 37 -12.15 -14.89 -5.90
C LYS A 37 -11.33 -15.59 -4.81
N LYS A 38 -10.75 -14.80 -3.91
CA LYS A 38 -9.83 -15.19 -2.84
C LYS A 38 -10.08 -14.33 -1.60
N PRO A 39 -11.22 -14.51 -0.93
CA PRO A 39 -11.65 -13.69 0.21
C PRO A 39 -10.67 -13.67 1.40
N HIS A 40 -9.81 -14.68 1.53
CA HIS A 40 -8.81 -14.77 2.59
C HIS A 40 -7.63 -13.80 2.44
N LEU A 41 -7.38 -13.28 1.22
CA LEU A 41 -6.20 -12.45 0.95
C LEU A 41 -6.20 -11.13 1.71
N LEU A 42 -7.38 -10.57 2.02
CA LEU A 42 -7.46 -9.34 2.82
C LEU A 42 -6.93 -9.57 4.24
N ALA A 43 -7.38 -10.64 4.90
CA ALA A 43 -6.91 -11.00 6.23
C ALA A 43 -5.41 -11.33 6.21
N GLU A 44 -4.96 -12.03 5.16
CA GLU A 44 -3.56 -12.38 4.98
C GLU A 44 -2.65 -11.17 4.76
N ALA A 45 -3.09 -10.16 4.00
CA ALA A 45 -2.36 -8.92 3.76
C ALA A 45 -2.13 -8.11 5.06
N LEU A 46 -3.09 -8.18 5.99
CA LEU A 46 -3.05 -7.49 7.27
C LEU A 46 -2.27 -8.26 8.35
N ARG A 47 -1.90 -9.52 8.09
CA ARG A 47 -1.25 -10.41 9.05
C ARG A 47 0.27 -10.39 8.90
N LEU A 48 0.95 -9.86 9.91
CA LEU A 48 2.41 -9.86 9.98
C LEU A 48 2.96 -11.18 10.51
N LYS A 49 4.16 -11.54 10.00
CA LYS A 49 4.93 -12.67 10.51
C LYS A 49 5.65 -12.29 11.80
N GLU A 50 5.26 -12.91 12.92
CA GLU A 50 6.16 -13.01 14.07
C GLU A 50 7.19 -14.13 13.86
N GLU A 51 8.33 -14.05 14.54
CA GLU A 51 9.37 -15.09 14.46
C GLU A 51 8.79 -16.45 14.81
N ILE A 52 8.74 -17.35 13.83
CA ILE A 52 8.43 -18.76 14.05
C ILE A 52 9.57 -19.34 14.92
N PRO A 53 9.28 -19.89 16.11
CA PRO A 53 10.30 -20.44 16.99
C PRO A 53 11.14 -21.48 16.25
N ARG A 54 12.43 -21.49 16.55
CA ARG A 54 13.36 -22.44 15.93
C ARG A 54 12.91 -23.88 16.25
N GLY A 55 12.60 -24.64 15.20
CA GLY A 55 12.15 -26.04 15.31
C GLY A 55 10.63 -26.23 15.32
N ALA A 56 9.83 -25.15 15.26
CA ALA A 56 8.40 -25.26 15.06
C ALA A 56 8.07 -25.65 13.60
N ASP A 57 6.98 -26.40 13.41
CA ASP A 57 6.51 -26.81 12.09
C ASP A 57 5.86 -25.63 11.35
N PRO A 58 6.42 -25.15 10.23
CA PRO A 58 5.89 -24.00 9.50
C PRO A 58 4.46 -24.21 8.97
N THR A 59 4.00 -25.44 8.80
CA THR A 59 2.65 -25.75 8.31
C THR A 59 1.56 -25.47 9.35
N GLN A 60 1.94 -25.29 10.62
CA GLN A 60 1.03 -24.95 11.72
C GLN A 60 0.81 -23.44 11.88
N PHE A 61 1.53 -22.63 11.09
CA PHE A 61 1.42 -21.18 11.12
C PHE A 61 0.56 -20.69 9.94
N PRO A 62 -0.20 -19.61 10.12
CA PRO A 62 -0.91 -18.99 9.02
C PRO A 62 0.08 -18.49 7.96
N ILE A 63 -0.41 -18.32 6.73
CA ILE A 63 0.33 -17.59 5.70
C ILE A 63 0.33 -16.10 6.08
N PHE A 64 1.48 -15.46 5.89
CA PHE A 64 1.75 -14.06 6.26
C PHE A 64 1.91 -13.16 5.04
N ASN A 65 1.80 -11.86 5.25
CA ASN A 65 1.72 -10.86 4.20
C ASN A 65 2.99 -10.68 3.33
N ASN A 66 4.14 -11.22 3.72
CA ASN A 66 5.43 -10.98 3.03
C ASN A 66 5.44 -11.34 1.53
N TRP A 67 4.71 -12.39 1.12
CA TRP A 67 4.68 -12.75 -0.31
C TRP A 67 3.75 -11.81 -1.10
N LEU A 68 2.63 -11.41 -0.50
CA LEU A 68 1.72 -10.41 -1.05
C LEU A 68 2.43 -9.07 -1.20
N ALA A 69 3.23 -8.67 -0.21
CA ALA A 69 4.02 -7.46 -0.26
C ALA A 69 4.99 -7.45 -1.45
N LYS A 70 5.69 -8.57 -1.71
CA LYS A 70 6.55 -8.71 -2.88
C LYS A 70 5.80 -8.56 -4.21
N VAL A 71 4.58 -9.07 -4.28
CA VAL A 71 3.71 -8.88 -5.46
C VAL A 71 3.34 -7.41 -5.58
N GLY A 72 2.90 -6.78 -4.50
CA GLY A 72 2.51 -5.38 -4.47
C GLY A 72 3.63 -4.42 -4.83
N ASP A 73 4.83 -4.59 -4.27
CA ASP A 73 6.03 -3.79 -4.63
C ASP A 73 6.28 -3.79 -6.14
N LYS A 74 6.24 -4.97 -6.76
CA LYS A 74 6.48 -5.12 -8.19
C LYS A 74 5.34 -4.55 -9.03
N GLU A 75 4.11 -4.72 -8.58
CA GLU A 75 2.93 -4.22 -9.28
C GLU A 75 2.84 -2.70 -9.23
N MET A 76 3.10 -2.10 -8.07
CA MET A 76 3.18 -0.64 -7.92
C MET A 76 4.20 -0.04 -8.89
N GLU A 77 5.40 -0.63 -8.96
CA GLU A 77 6.45 -0.16 -9.85
C GLU A 77 6.02 -0.30 -11.31
N ALA A 78 5.46 -1.45 -11.69
CA ALA A 78 5.01 -1.73 -13.04
C ALA A 78 3.93 -0.75 -13.51
N ILE A 79 2.87 -0.55 -12.71
CA ILE A 79 1.77 0.35 -13.02
C ILE A 79 2.29 1.79 -13.14
N CYS A 80 3.09 2.28 -12.19
CA CYS A 80 3.62 3.65 -12.25
C CYS A 80 4.55 3.85 -13.46
N ARG A 81 5.38 2.87 -13.81
CA ARG A 81 6.23 2.93 -15.01
C ARG A 81 5.40 2.97 -16.29
N LYS A 82 4.34 2.17 -16.36
CA LYS A 82 3.44 2.15 -17.51
C LYS A 82 2.77 3.51 -17.69
N GLN A 83 2.23 4.09 -16.63
CA GLN A 83 1.65 5.44 -16.65
C GLN A 83 2.68 6.50 -17.07
N MET A 84 3.90 6.46 -16.52
CA MET A 84 4.97 7.37 -16.94
C MET A 84 5.27 7.28 -18.45
N TYR A 85 5.30 6.06 -18.99
CA TYR A 85 5.55 5.83 -20.41
C TYR A 85 4.40 6.33 -21.28
N GLU A 86 3.15 6.05 -20.89
CA GLU A 86 1.95 6.45 -21.62
C GLU A 86 1.75 7.96 -21.68
N ASN A 87 2.21 8.70 -20.66
CA ASN A 87 2.12 10.16 -20.60
C ASN A 87 3.26 10.89 -21.34
N GLU A 88 4.14 10.16 -22.04
CA GLU A 88 5.33 10.71 -22.71
C GLU A 88 6.28 11.50 -21.77
N GLN A 89 6.10 11.37 -20.46
CA GLN A 89 6.90 12.02 -19.42
C GLN A 89 8.17 11.23 -19.11
N PHE A 90 8.80 10.63 -20.12
CA PHE A 90 9.93 9.72 -19.95
C PHE A 90 11.21 10.48 -19.56
N GLN A 91 11.27 10.90 -18.30
CA GLN A 91 12.41 11.55 -17.69
C GLN A 91 12.81 10.76 -16.45
N GLU A 92 13.96 10.09 -16.50
CA GLU A 92 14.51 9.33 -15.37
C GLU A 92 14.59 10.19 -14.09
N ARG A 93 14.82 11.50 -14.21
CA ARG A 93 14.81 12.42 -13.07
C ARG A 93 13.44 12.53 -12.39
N LEU A 94 12.35 12.55 -13.16
CA LEU A 94 10.99 12.57 -12.62
C LEU A 94 10.68 11.25 -11.91
N TRP A 95 11.09 10.13 -12.51
CA TRP A 95 10.97 8.80 -11.90
C TRP A 95 11.67 8.73 -10.54
N GLN A 96 12.94 9.15 -10.51
CA GLN A 96 13.76 9.16 -9.30
C GLN A 96 13.11 10.06 -8.23
N ARG A 97 12.64 11.24 -8.62
CA ARG A 97 12.08 12.26 -7.73
C ARG A 97 10.72 11.87 -7.14
N ASN A 98 9.81 11.36 -7.97
CA ASN A 98 8.42 11.12 -7.59
C ASN A 98 8.23 9.71 -7.03
N TYR A 99 8.84 8.69 -7.64
CA TYR A 99 8.65 7.30 -7.25
C TYR A 99 9.83 6.78 -6.40
N ALA A 100 11.03 6.63 -6.98
CA ALA A 100 12.11 5.89 -6.34
C ALA A 100 12.61 6.52 -5.02
N TYR A 101 12.59 7.84 -4.91
CA TYR A 101 12.91 8.61 -3.70
C TYR A 101 11.70 9.38 -3.15
N GLY A 102 10.50 8.89 -3.46
CA GLY A 102 9.23 9.44 -3.00
C GLY A 102 8.27 8.31 -2.66
N MET A 103 7.27 8.09 -3.49
CA MET A 103 6.15 7.17 -3.20
C MET A 103 6.55 5.70 -3.04
N GLY A 104 7.64 5.27 -3.69
CA GLY A 104 8.14 3.90 -3.60
C GLY A 104 9.02 3.63 -2.38
N MET A 105 9.22 4.60 -1.48
CA MET A 105 10.02 4.41 -0.28
C MET A 105 9.22 3.81 0.87
N ASN A 106 9.82 2.87 1.61
CA ASN A 106 9.21 2.30 2.82
C ASN A 106 8.77 3.37 3.82
N SER A 107 9.57 4.42 4.01
CA SER A 107 9.22 5.49 4.95
C SER A 107 7.99 6.29 4.52
N TYR A 108 7.79 6.48 3.20
CA TYR A 108 6.57 7.06 2.66
C TYR A 108 5.37 6.13 2.85
N LEU A 109 5.50 4.86 2.47
CA LEU A 109 4.42 3.87 2.60
C LEU A 109 4.03 3.65 4.06
N ALA A 110 4.99 3.66 4.98
CA ALA A 110 4.73 3.58 6.42
C ALA A 110 3.97 4.80 6.94
N TRP A 111 4.28 6.00 6.43
CA TRP A 111 3.55 7.22 6.77
C TRP A 111 2.12 7.19 6.21
N GLN A 112 1.93 6.70 4.98
CA GLN A 112 0.60 6.50 4.40
C GLN A 112 -0.22 5.48 5.20
N ALA A 113 0.41 4.41 5.68
CA ALA A 113 -0.25 3.43 6.53
C ALA A 113 -0.80 4.04 7.84
N ASP A 114 -0.02 4.93 8.47
CA ASP A 114 -0.45 5.64 9.68
C ASP A 114 -1.54 6.66 9.38
N SER A 115 -1.37 7.46 8.33
CA SER A 115 -2.29 8.54 7.95
C SER A 115 -3.65 8.02 7.53
N ASN A 116 -3.68 6.91 6.79
CA ASN A 116 -4.91 6.33 6.28
C ASN A 116 -5.52 5.29 7.23
N GLY A 117 -4.95 5.12 8.43
CA GLY A 117 -5.46 4.22 9.46
C GLY A 117 -5.17 2.73 9.24
N VAL A 118 -4.46 2.34 8.18
CA VAL A 118 -4.06 0.96 7.88
C VAL A 118 -3.28 0.34 9.04
N SER A 119 -2.41 1.11 9.71
CA SER A 119 -1.64 0.64 10.87
C SER A 119 -2.50 0.07 12.00
N LYS A 120 -3.73 0.55 12.16
CA LYS A 120 -4.68 0.09 13.19
C LYS A 120 -5.36 -1.23 12.83
N LEU A 121 -5.29 -1.62 11.55
CA LEU A 121 -5.89 -2.85 11.01
C LEU A 121 -4.91 -4.02 11.02
N ILE A 122 -3.62 -3.74 11.22
CA ILE A 122 -2.56 -4.76 11.21
C ILE A 122 -2.70 -5.68 12.42
N THR A 123 -2.69 -6.97 12.16
CA THR A 123 -2.68 -8.00 13.19
C THR A 123 -1.30 -8.64 13.28
N LYS A 124 -0.80 -8.75 14.51
CA LYS A 124 0.35 -9.60 14.84
C LYS A 124 -0.21 -10.87 15.48
N GLU A 125 -0.25 -11.94 14.71
CA GLU A 125 -0.57 -13.25 15.28
C GLU A 125 0.73 -13.89 15.77
N GLY A 126 0.84 -14.03 17.09
CA GLY A 126 1.85 -14.85 17.74
C GLY A 126 1.54 -16.34 17.62
N LEU A 127 2.29 -17.16 18.36
CA LEU A 127 2.13 -18.62 18.39
C LEU A 127 0.68 -19.06 18.66
N PRO A 128 0.21 -20.17 18.04
CA PRO A 128 -1.09 -20.74 18.38
C PRO A 128 -1.21 -20.99 19.89
N GLY A 129 -2.24 -20.41 20.53
CA GLY A 129 -2.53 -20.59 21.96
C GLY A 129 -1.90 -19.59 22.91
N THR A 130 -1.16 -18.59 22.42
CA THR A 130 -0.81 -17.42 23.23
C THR A 130 -1.83 -16.31 23.01
N GLU A 131 -2.67 -16.04 24.01
CA GLU A 131 -3.40 -14.77 24.09
C GLU A 131 -2.36 -13.65 24.10
N TRP A 132 -2.20 -13.00 22.94
CA TRP A 132 -1.41 -11.78 22.78
C TRP A 132 -2.15 -10.59 23.41
N GLU A 133 -2.90 -10.81 24.48
CA GLU A 133 -3.64 -9.74 25.14
C GLU A 133 -2.64 -8.90 25.96
N GLU A 134 -2.57 -7.63 25.55
CA GLU A 134 -2.25 -6.44 26.34
C GLU A 134 -0.80 -6.14 26.76
N LYS A 135 0.14 -7.09 26.80
CA LYS A 135 1.45 -6.80 27.46
C LYS A 135 2.60 -6.30 26.59
N ASN A 136 2.47 -6.31 25.26
CA ASN A 136 3.54 -5.83 24.38
C ASN A 136 2.95 -4.98 23.26
N GLU A 137 2.65 -3.70 23.53
CA GLU A 137 2.54 -2.65 22.51
C GLU A 137 3.92 -2.44 21.83
N LYS A 138 4.46 -3.46 21.18
CA LYS A 138 5.60 -3.27 20.28
C LYS A 138 5.07 -2.44 19.13
N LYS A 139 5.36 -1.14 19.19
CA LYS A 139 5.18 -0.20 18.07
C LYS A 139 5.59 -0.90 16.78
N LEU A 140 4.68 -0.89 15.81
CA LEU A 140 4.98 -1.38 14.48
C LEU A 140 6.27 -0.71 13.98
N THR A 141 7.13 -1.47 13.31
CA THR A 141 8.29 -0.90 12.64
C THR A 141 7.85 -0.20 11.35
N GLU A 142 8.70 0.68 10.83
CA GLU A 142 8.48 1.29 9.51
C GLU A 142 8.29 0.22 8.43
N HIS A 143 9.15 -0.80 8.45
CA HIS A 143 9.09 -1.90 7.50
C HIS A 143 7.76 -2.66 7.57
N GLU A 144 7.29 -3.00 8.78
CA GLU A 144 6.00 -3.71 8.96
C GLU A 144 4.81 -2.92 8.40
N ARG A 145 4.79 -1.60 8.58
CA ARG A 145 3.74 -0.74 8.02
C ARG A 145 3.81 -0.67 6.49
N ALA A 146 4.99 -0.42 5.94
CA ALA A 146 5.20 -0.36 4.50
C ALA A 146 4.82 -1.68 3.82
N THR A 147 5.30 -2.81 4.35
CA THR A 147 5.00 -4.16 3.86
C THR A 147 3.51 -4.46 3.87
N THR A 148 2.74 -3.92 4.82
CA THR A 148 1.28 -4.11 4.83
C THR A 148 0.60 -3.34 3.69
N VAL A 149 1.03 -2.11 3.40
CA VAL A 149 0.50 -1.34 2.25
C VAL A 149 0.78 -2.07 0.95
N GLU A 150 2.01 -2.54 0.76
CA GLU A 150 2.39 -3.38 -0.39
C GLU A 150 1.53 -4.64 -0.45
N ALA A 151 1.32 -5.31 0.68
CA ALA A 151 0.55 -6.54 0.73
C ALA A 151 -0.93 -6.34 0.38
N LEU A 152 -1.54 -5.22 0.77
CA LEU A 152 -2.91 -4.89 0.38
C LEU A 152 -3.02 -4.73 -1.14
N ILE A 153 -2.07 -4.03 -1.77
CA ILE A 153 -2.03 -3.88 -3.23
C ILE A 153 -1.82 -5.24 -3.91
N GLY A 154 -0.87 -6.04 -3.41
CA GLY A 154 -0.63 -7.39 -3.92
C GLY A 154 -1.85 -8.30 -3.76
N ALA A 155 -2.62 -8.17 -2.68
CA ALA A 155 -3.83 -8.94 -2.45
C ALA A 155 -4.92 -8.61 -3.46
N VAL A 156 -5.13 -7.32 -3.74
CA VAL A 156 -6.08 -6.83 -4.74
C VAL A 156 -5.69 -7.31 -6.14
N GLU A 157 -4.42 -7.24 -6.51
CA GLU A 157 -3.96 -7.76 -7.80
C GLU A 157 -4.18 -9.28 -7.90
N MET A 158 -3.87 -10.02 -6.84
CA MET A 158 -4.01 -11.48 -6.84
C MET A 158 -5.46 -11.97 -6.85
N ASP A 159 -6.41 -11.19 -6.36
CA ASP A 159 -7.86 -11.44 -6.44
C ASP A 159 -8.44 -10.96 -7.77
N SER A 160 -8.22 -9.70 -8.13
CA SER A 160 -8.82 -9.07 -9.30
C SER A 160 -8.21 -9.52 -10.62
N ARG A 161 -6.88 -9.64 -10.71
CA ARG A 161 -6.10 -9.68 -11.96
C ARG A 161 -6.50 -8.54 -12.92
N ASN A 162 -6.80 -7.38 -12.35
CA ASN A 162 -7.31 -6.22 -13.07
C ASN A 162 -6.53 -4.97 -12.65
N GLU A 163 -5.68 -4.50 -13.56
CA GLU A 163 -4.85 -3.31 -13.37
C GLU A 163 -5.65 -2.08 -12.94
N VAL A 164 -6.87 -1.90 -13.45
CA VAL A 164 -7.71 -0.73 -13.10
C VAL A 164 -8.14 -0.77 -11.63
N GLU A 165 -8.58 -1.92 -11.14
CA GLU A 165 -8.96 -2.09 -9.72
C GLU A 165 -7.74 -1.94 -8.81
N THR A 166 -6.61 -2.53 -9.20
CA THR A 166 -5.35 -2.40 -8.48
C THR A 166 -4.91 -0.92 -8.40
N MET A 167 -5.01 -0.20 -9.51
CA MET A 167 -4.67 1.23 -9.59
C MET A 167 -5.60 2.10 -8.72
N GLU A 168 -6.91 1.83 -8.69
CA GLU A 168 -7.87 2.56 -7.85
C GLU A 168 -7.56 2.39 -6.35
N VAL A 169 -7.17 1.18 -5.94
CA VAL A 169 -6.74 0.90 -4.56
C VAL A 169 -5.39 1.55 -4.27
N MET A 170 -4.41 1.44 -5.16
CA MET A 170 -3.11 2.10 -5.02
C MET A 170 -3.26 3.60 -4.81
N ARG A 171 -4.09 4.28 -5.62
CA ARG A 171 -4.33 5.73 -5.51
C ARG A 171 -4.86 6.12 -4.14
N ARG A 172 -5.78 5.34 -3.57
CA ARG A 172 -6.36 5.58 -2.23
C ARG A 172 -5.42 5.22 -1.08
N LEU A 173 -4.44 4.36 -1.34
CA LEU A 173 -3.31 4.12 -0.44
C LEU A 173 -2.17 5.13 -0.63
N GLY A 174 -2.38 6.15 -1.48
CA GLY A 174 -1.44 7.25 -1.68
C GLY A 174 -0.30 6.94 -2.66
N VAL A 175 -0.40 5.88 -3.47
CA VAL A 175 0.61 5.49 -4.47
C VAL A 175 0.03 5.58 -5.87
N TRP A 176 0.51 6.50 -6.70
CA TRP A 176 0.04 6.63 -8.08
C TRP A 176 0.96 7.54 -8.89
N TRP A 177 1.04 7.38 -10.21
CA TRP A 177 1.82 8.28 -11.06
C TRP A 177 0.96 9.46 -11.54
N PRO A 178 1.48 10.71 -11.52
CA PRO A 178 0.74 11.86 -12.02
C PRO A 178 0.55 11.78 -13.54
N CYS A 179 -0.69 11.90 -14.02
CA CYS A 179 -1.00 11.87 -15.45
C CYS A 179 -1.28 13.25 -16.04
N THR A 180 -1.33 14.28 -15.21
CA THR A 180 -1.52 15.68 -15.62
C THR A 180 -0.53 16.59 -14.90
N GLU A 181 -0.25 17.77 -15.47
CA GLU A 181 0.63 18.77 -14.84
C GLU A 181 0.13 19.16 -13.44
N LYS A 182 -1.18 19.36 -13.29
CA LYS A 182 -1.81 19.67 -12.00
C LYS A 182 -1.57 18.55 -10.97
N GLU A 183 -1.72 17.30 -11.40
CA GLU A 183 -1.46 16.12 -10.56
C GLU A 183 0.02 16.03 -10.17
N GLU A 184 0.94 16.36 -11.08
CA GLU A 184 2.37 16.42 -10.80
C GLU A 184 2.71 17.49 -9.77
N GLU A 185 2.15 18.69 -9.89
CA GLU A 185 2.32 19.78 -8.91
C GLU A 185 1.86 19.36 -7.52
N LEU A 186 0.73 18.66 -7.43
CA LEU A 186 0.16 18.17 -6.17
C LEU A 186 1.04 17.09 -5.53
N ILE A 187 1.47 16.09 -6.30
CA ILE A 187 2.40 15.07 -5.80
C ILE A 187 3.70 15.72 -5.36
N TRP A 188 4.23 16.66 -6.15
CA TRP A 188 5.47 17.34 -5.81
C TRP A 188 5.36 18.12 -4.51
N ALA A 189 4.30 18.91 -4.33
CA ALA A 189 4.04 19.65 -3.09
C ALA A 189 3.93 18.71 -1.88
N HIS A 190 3.22 17.59 -2.04
CA HIS A 190 3.07 16.58 -0.99
C HIS A 190 4.41 15.93 -0.63
N LEU A 191 5.20 15.48 -1.62
CA LEU A 191 6.52 14.91 -1.38
C LEU A 191 7.48 15.93 -0.77
N GLN A 192 7.37 17.21 -1.13
CA GLN A 192 8.16 18.27 -0.50
C GLN A 192 7.79 18.44 0.98
N GLN A 193 6.50 18.44 1.32
CA GLN A 193 6.05 18.44 2.70
C GLN A 193 6.60 17.24 3.48
N MET A 194 6.60 16.05 2.89
CA MET A 194 7.18 14.85 3.52
C MET A 194 8.69 14.97 3.74
N ARG A 195 9.43 15.61 2.83
CA ARG A 195 10.86 15.94 3.02
C ARG A 195 11.09 16.96 4.13
N ASP A 196 10.19 17.92 4.25
CA ASP A 196 10.28 18.96 5.27
C ASP A 196 10.01 18.39 6.67
N LEU A 197 9.08 17.44 6.77
CA LEU A 197 8.79 16.65 7.97
C LEU A 197 9.86 15.58 8.27
N GLY A 198 10.79 15.32 7.35
CA GLY A 198 11.85 14.31 7.51
C GLY A 198 11.38 12.86 7.33
N VAL A 199 10.21 12.64 6.74
CA VAL A 199 9.67 11.30 6.42
C VAL A 199 10.45 10.65 5.28
N ILE A 200 10.80 11.43 4.25
CA ILE A 200 11.67 10.99 3.14
C ILE A 200 12.90 11.90 3.04
N PRO A 201 14.04 11.44 2.49
CA PRO A 201 15.27 12.23 2.43
C PRO A 201 15.15 13.50 1.56
N ARG A 202 15.78 14.59 2.00
CA ARG A 202 16.02 15.77 1.16
C ARG A 202 17.08 15.43 0.12
N ARG A 203 16.73 15.50 -1.17
CA ARG A 203 17.62 15.25 -2.30
C ARG A 203 17.41 16.31 -3.36
#